data_AF-A0A931TSJ7-F1
#
_entry.id   AF-A0A931TSJ7-F1
#
_cell.length_a   1.000
_cell.length_b   1.000
_cell.length_c   1.000
_cell.angle_alpha   90.00
_cell.angle_beta   90.00
_cell.angle_gamma   90.00
#
_symmetry.space_group_name_H-M   'P 1'
#
loop_
_entity.id
_entity.type
_entity.pdbx_description
1 polymer ?
#
loop_
_entity_poly.entity_id
_entity_poly.type
_entity_poly.pdbx_seq_one_letter_code
_entity_poly.pdbx_strand_id
1 'polypeptide(L)'
;MKQIVIGRYREKQLMDDALNSERSELLAVYGRRRIGKTYLIREYLAKYIIFSVTGLSSDNRDAQLKNFMLKLQEINPKKITNNKIKDWIEAFYLLKII
;
A
#
# COMPACT_ATOMS: atom_id res chain seq x y z
N MET A 1 -12.84 -17.54 -3.93
CA MET A 1 -12.14 -18.42 -2.97
C MET A 1 -10.95 -17.65 -2.41
N LYS A 2 -10.74 -17.65 -1.08
CA LYS A 2 -9.55 -17.04 -0.47
C LYS A 2 -8.32 -17.83 -0.92
N GLN A 3 -7.35 -17.20 -1.58
CA GLN A 3 -6.15 -17.90 -1.99
C GLN A 3 -5.28 -18.17 -0.77
N ILE A 4 -4.80 -19.40 -0.63
CA ILE A 4 -3.98 -19.80 0.51
C ILE A 4 -2.52 -19.60 0.14
N VAL A 5 -1.84 -18.68 0.84
CA VAL A 5 -0.38 -18.57 0.78
C VAL A 5 0.20 -19.80 1.48
N ILE A 6 0.94 -20.65 0.76
CA ILE A 6 1.63 -21.83 1.33
C ILE A 6 3.04 -21.43 1.80
N GLY A 7 3.52 -22.04 2.89
CA GLY A 7 4.84 -21.75 3.46
C GLY A 7 4.95 -20.33 4.01
N ARG A 8 6.13 -19.71 3.89
CA ARG A 8 6.42 -18.34 4.35
C ARG A 8 6.16 -18.11 5.84
N TYR A 9 6.39 -19.15 6.65
CA TYR A 9 6.06 -19.15 8.08
C TYR A 9 6.68 -17.96 8.81
N ARG A 10 7.98 -17.70 8.56
CA ARG A 10 8.69 -16.58 9.18
C ARG A 10 8.16 -15.23 8.73
N GLU A 11 7.92 -15.04 7.43
CA GLU A 11 7.42 -13.76 6.91
C GLU A 11 5.99 -13.47 7.37
N LYS A 12 5.14 -14.50 7.46
CA LYS A 12 3.79 -14.38 8.02
C LYS A 12 3.82 -13.98 9.48
N GLN A 13 4.67 -14.64 10.28
CA GLN A 13 4.83 -14.29 11.69
C GLN A 13 5.29 -12.84 11.86
N LEU A 14 6.28 -12.37 11.07
CA LEU A 14 6.70 -10.97 11.09
C LEU A 14 5.56 -10.00 10.74
N MET A 15 4.66 -10.37 9.82
CA MET A 15 3.49 -9.57 9.47
C MET A 15 2.45 -9.56 10.60
N ASP A 16 2.23 -10.69 11.26
CA ASP A 16 1.30 -10.78 12.39
C ASP A 16 1.82 -9.98 13.60
N ASP A 17 3.11 -10.10 13.91
CA ASP A 17 3.75 -9.32 14.98
C ASP A 17 3.63 -7.81 14.69
N ALA A 18 3.83 -7.40 13.44
CA ALA A 18 3.68 -5.99 13.04
C ALA A 18 2.22 -5.50 13.12
N LEU A 19 1.24 -6.34 12.79
CA LEU A 19 -0.18 -6.01 12.91
C LEU A 19 -0.64 -5.88 14.37
N ASN A 20 -0.05 -6.67 15.28
CA ASN A 20 -0.40 -6.69 16.70
C ASN A 20 0.44 -5.72 17.55
N SER A 21 1.39 -5.00 16.93
CA SER A 21 2.24 -4.02 17.61
C SER A 21 1.42 -2.82 18.11
N GLU A 22 1.72 -2.33 19.31
CA GLU A 22 1.08 -1.13 19.87
C GLU A 22 1.60 0.18 19.26
N ARG A 23 2.59 0.10 18.36
CA ARG A 23 3.21 1.24 17.67
C ARG A 23 3.10 1.09 16.16
N SER A 24 3.33 2.19 15.45
CA SER A 24 3.40 2.17 13.98
C SER A 24 4.62 1.37 13.50
N GLU A 25 4.37 0.45 12.57
CA GLU A 25 5.41 -0.41 11.97
C GLU A 25 5.58 -0.13 10.47
N LEU A 26 6.81 -0.24 9.98
CA LEU A 26 7.14 -0.13 8.56
C LEU A 26 7.82 -1.41 8.07
N LEU A 27 7.12 -2.16 7.22
CA LEU A 27 7.63 -3.40 6.65
C LEU A 27 8.21 -3.19 5.23
N ALA A 28 9.52 -3.37 5.08
CA ALA A 28 10.18 -3.38 3.77
C ALA A 28 10.36 -4.82 3.26
N VAL A 29 9.66 -5.21 2.18
CA VAL A 29 9.75 -6.56 1.61
C VAL A 29 10.57 -6.56 0.31
N TYR A 30 11.73 -7.20 0.36
CA TYR A 30 12.69 -7.27 -0.76
C TYR A 30 13.02 -8.71 -1.17
N GLY A 31 13.74 -8.88 -2.29
CA GLY A 31 14.17 -10.19 -2.81
C GLY A 31 14.06 -10.31 -4.33
N ARG A 32 14.39 -11.49 -4.88
CA ARG A 32 14.40 -11.74 -6.35
C ARG A 32 13.05 -11.45 -7.02
N ARG A 33 13.11 -11.00 -8.28
CA ARG A 33 11.93 -10.76 -9.12
C ARG A 33 11.14 -12.07 -9.29
N ARG A 34 9.80 -12.00 -9.31
CA ARG A 34 8.87 -13.14 -9.45
C ARG A 34 8.78 -14.16 -8.30
N ILE A 35 9.38 -13.90 -7.13
CA ILE A 35 9.29 -14.83 -5.98
C ILE A 35 7.97 -14.73 -5.16
N GLY A 36 6.97 -14.00 -5.67
CA GLY A 36 5.64 -13.90 -5.05
C GLY A 36 5.49 -12.84 -3.94
N LYS A 37 6.39 -11.85 -3.84
CA LYS A 37 6.33 -10.82 -2.76
C LYS A 37 5.01 -10.04 -2.73
N THR A 38 4.61 -9.47 -3.88
CA THR A 38 3.36 -8.71 -3.99
C THR A 38 2.14 -9.60 -3.72
N TYR A 39 2.18 -10.85 -4.17
CA TYR A 39 1.13 -11.83 -3.91
C TYR A 39 1.01 -12.13 -2.40
N LEU A 40 2.14 -12.37 -1.72
CA LEU A 40 2.16 -12.59 -0.27
C LEU A 40 1.47 -11.46 0.49
N ILE A 41 1.84 -10.20 0.21
CA ILE A 41 1.23 -9.04 0.86
C ILE A 41 -0.26 -8.95 0.54
N ARG A 42 -0.64 -9.04 -0.75
CA ARG A 42 -2.04 -8.88 -1.17
C ARG A 42 -2.96 -9.96 -0.61
N GLU A 43 -2.51 -11.21 -0.51
CA GLU A 43 -3.36 -12.30 -0.01
C GLU A 43 -3.33 -12.41 1.52
N TYR A 44 -2.16 -12.27 2.14
CA TYR A 44 -2.03 -12.45 3.59
C TYR A 44 -2.61 -11.24 4.36
N LEU A 45 -2.33 -10.03 3.88
CA LEU A 45 -2.79 -8.79 4.49
C LEU A 45 -4.07 -8.23 3.84
N ALA A 46 -4.74 -9.01 2.97
CA ALA A 46 -5.90 -8.57 2.19
C ALA A 46 -6.95 -7.81 3.00
N LYS A 47 -7.25 -8.30 4.21
CA LYS A 47 -8.27 -7.74 5.10
C LYS A 47 -7.85 -6.46 5.82
N TYR A 48 -6.55 -6.18 5.86
CA TYR A 48 -5.96 -5.07 6.60
C TYR A 48 -5.50 -3.93 5.67
N ILE A 49 -5.40 -4.18 4.36
CA ILE A 49 -5.00 -3.17 3.38
C ILE A 49 -6.18 -2.23 3.11
N ILE A 50 -6.06 -0.99 3.59
CA ILE A 50 -7.04 0.08 3.34
C ILE A 50 -6.70 0.95 2.12
N PHE A 51 -5.43 1.00 1.72
CA PHE A 51 -4.94 1.76 0.58
C PHE A 51 -3.75 1.04 -0.06
N SER A 52 -3.70 1.01 -1.39
CA SER A 52 -2.54 0.50 -2.11
C SER A 52 -2.32 1.26 -3.41
N VAL A 53 -1.06 1.55 -3.72
CA VAL A 53 -0.66 2.21 -4.95
C VAL A 53 0.55 1.50 -5.54
N THR A 54 0.59 1.39 -6.86
CA THR A 54 1.76 0.88 -7.59
C THR A 54 2.44 2.05 -8.26
N GLY A 55 3.75 2.20 -8.04
CA GLY A 55 4.52 3.27 -8.68
C GLY A 55 4.56 3.13 -10.20
N LEU A 56 4.56 4.26 -10.90
CA LEU A 56 4.74 4.32 -12.35
C LEU A 56 6.22 4.05 -12.72
N SER A 57 6.47 3.33 -13.81
CA SER A 57 7.82 3.07 -14.30
C SER A 57 8.39 4.29 -15.02
N SER A 58 9.57 4.77 -14.60
CA SER A 58 10.32 5.83 -15.31
C SER A 58 9.60 7.18 -15.41
N ASP A 59 8.72 7.46 -14.46
CA ASP A 59 7.92 8.69 -14.42
C ASP A 59 8.44 9.70 -13.39
N ASN A 60 8.16 10.98 -13.62
CA ASN A 60 8.61 12.06 -12.72
C ASN A 60 7.74 12.15 -11.44
N ARG A 61 8.18 12.97 -10.49
CA ARG A 61 7.49 13.17 -9.21
C ARG A 61 6.02 13.56 -9.39
N ASP A 62 5.72 14.47 -10.31
CA ASP A 62 4.36 14.96 -10.54
C ASP A 62 3.43 13.85 -11.06
N ALA A 63 3.94 12.98 -11.94
CA ALA A 63 3.21 11.81 -12.41
C ALA A 63 2.91 10.82 -11.28
N GLN A 64 3.86 10.60 -10.36
CA GLN A 64 3.63 9.74 -9.18
C GLN A 64 2.59 10.34 -8.23
N LEU A 65 2.64 11.65 -7.97
CA LEU A 65 1.65 12.35 -7.14
C LEU A 65 0.26 12.29 -7.77
N LYS A 66 0.17 12.45 -9.09
CA LYS A 66 -1.09 12.28 -9.83
C LYS A 66 -1.62 10.86 -9.73
N ASN A 67 -0.76 9.84 -9.90
CA ASN A 67 -1.14 8.44 -9.74
C ASN A 67 -1.65 8.13 -8.32
N PHE A 68 -0.96 8.67 -7.30
CA PHE A 68 -1.38 8.55 -5.90
C PHE A 68 -2.76 9.18 -5.68
N MET A 69 -2.97 10.39 -6.21
CA MET A 69 -4.25 11.09 -6.13
C MET A 69 -5.39 10.31 -6.79
N LEU A 70 -5.17 9.76 -7.98
CA LEU A 70 -6.18 8.94 -8.65
C LEU A 70 -6.55 7.71 -7.83
N LYS A 71 -5.56 7.04 -7.20
CA LYS A 71 -5.80 5.91 -6.29
C LYS A 71 -6.54 6.29 -5.02
N LEU A 72 -6.31 7.48 -4.48
CA LEU A 72 -7.08 8.00 -3.36
C LEU A 72 -8.56 8.22 -3.74
N GLN A 73 -8.80 8.81 -4.90
CA GLN A 73 -10.15 9.10 -5.40
C GLN A 73 -10.97 7.83 -5.67
N GLU A 74 -10.33 6.73 -6.08
CA GLU A 74 -10.99 5.43 -6.22
C GLU A 74 -11.60 4.93 -4.90
N ILE A 75 -11.04 5.32 -3.75
CA ILE A 75 -11.52 4.88 -2.43
C ILE A 75 -12.58 5.82 -1.86
N ASN A 76 -12.37 7.14 -1.97
CA ASN A 76 -13.32 8.13 -1.42
C ASN A 76 -13.57 9.32 -2.36
N PRO A 77 -14.33 9.12 -3.45
CA PRO A 77 -14.48 10.11 -4.52
C PRO A 77 -15.22 11.38 -4.07
N LYS A 78 -16.02 11.32 -3.00
CA LYS A 78 -16.79 12.47 -2.49
C LYS A 78 -15.95 13.42 -1.65
N LYS A 79 -14.97 12.90 -0.89
CA LYS A 79 -14.12 13.71 0.00
C LYS A 79 -12.84 14.18 -0.67
N ILE A 80 -12.33 13.45 -1.66
CA ILE A 80 -11.05 13.74 -2.32
C ILE A 80 -11.34 14.42 -3.66
N THR A 81 -11.47 15.75 -3.61
CA THR A 81 -11.74 16.58 -4.80
C THR A 81 -10.49 16.78 -5.66
N ASN A 82 -10.67 17.30 -6.88
CA ASN A 82 -9.63 17.48 -7.91
C ASN A 82 -8.53 18.53 -7.59
N ASN A 83 -8.21 18.76 -6.32
CA ASN A 83 -7.12 19.65 -5.95
C ASN A 83 -5.77 18.98 -6.23
N LYS A 84 -4.94 19.63 -7.07
CA LYS A 84 -3.60 19.15 -7.39
C LYS A 84 -2.75 19.05 -6.12
N ILE A 85 -2.31 17.84 -5.78
CA ILE A 85 -1.35 17.58 -4.71
C ILE A 85 0.02 18.15 -5.12
N LYS A 86 0.62 18.99 -4.27
CA LYS A 86 1.91 19.66 -4.57
C LYS A 86 3.11 18.80 -4.17
N ASP A 87 2.98 18.04 -3.10
CA ASP A 87 4.07 17.24 -2.55
C ASP A 87 3.59 15.99 -1.82
N TRP A 88 4.54 15.19 -1.37
CA TRP A 88 4.24 13.96 -0.65
C TRP A 88 3.65 14.20 0.74
N ILE A 89 3.91 15.35 1.37
CA ILE A 89 3.34 15.67 2.69
C ILE A 89 1.83 15.85 2.54
N GLU A 90 1.39 16.64 1.54
CA GLU A 90 -0.02 16.79 1.19
C GLU A 90 -0.63 15.43 0.79
N ALA A 91 0.09 14.61 0.01
CA ALA A 91 -0.36 13.28 -0.39
C ALA A 91 -0.63 12.37 0.82
N PHE A 92 0.33 12.26 1.74
CA PHE A 92 0.19 11.43 2.93
C PHE A 92 -0.82 12.00 3.94
N TYR A 93 -1.00 13.31 3.98
CA TYR A 93 -2.04 13.92 4.83
C TYR A 93 -3.44 13.46 4.45
N LEU A 94 -3.71 13.28 3.15
CA LEU A 94 -5.01 12.78 2.65
C LEU A 94 -5.30 11.34 3.08
N LEU A 95 -4.29 10.54 3.45
CA LEU A 95 -4.50 9.19 4.00
C LEU A 95 -5.34 9.19 5.30
N LYS A 96 -5.40 10.32 6.03
CA LYS A 96 -6.19 10.45 7.26
C LYS A 96 -7.71 10.46 7.03
N ILE A 97 -8.15 10.63 5.79
CA ILE A 97 -9.56 10.89 5.43
C ILE A 97 -10.20 9.66 4.72
N ILE A 98 -9.39 8.64 4.45
CA ILE A 98 -9.80 7.35 3.89
C ILE A 98 -10.33 6.46 5.01
#